data_AF-A0A1J4X313-F1
#
_entry.id   AF-A0A1J4X313-F1
#
_cell.length_a   1.000
_cell.length_b   1.000
_cell.length_c   1.000
_cell.angle_alpha   90.00
_cell.angle_beta   90.00
_cell.angle_gamma   90.00
#
_symmetry.space_group_name_H-M   'P 1'
#
loop_
_entity.id
_entity.type
_entity.pdbx_description
1 polymer ?
#
loop_
_entity_poly.entity_id
_entity_poly.type
_entity_poly.pdbx_seq_one_letter_code
_entity_poly.pdbx_strand_id
1 'polypeptide(L)' 'MGKFHRTVPRFLNQAQRKRPTSDGKLENAEKTRKKIQTRIKQEGATKQLKNELEFNEKKMKRYGLKVK' A
#
# COMPACT_ATOMS: atom_id res chain seq x y z
N MET A 1 47.41 23.07 -2.77
CA MET A 1 46.00 22.83 -3.16
C MET A 1 45.51 21.53 -2.53
N GLY A 2 45.07 21.58 -1.27
CA GLY A 2 44.56 20.39 -0.56
C GLY A 2 43.11 20.12 -0.97
N LYS A 3 42.85 18.96 -1.57
CA LYS A 3 41.49 18.49 -1.83
C LYS A 3 40.88 18.08 -0.50
N PHE A 4 40.17 19.01 0.15
CA PHE A 4 39.27 18.65 1.24
C PHE A 4 38.18 17.72 0.67
N HIS A 5 38.34 16.41 0.87
CA HIS A 5 37.22 15.48 0.76
C HIS A 5 36.24 15.83 1.87
N ARG A 6 35.31 16.76 1.58
CA ARG A 6 34.13 16.97 2.40
C ARG A 6 33.38 15.63 2.40
N THR A 7 33.61 14.81 3.41
CA THR A 7 32.72 13.70 3.74
C THR A 7 31.38 14.33 4.05
N VAL A 8 30.50 14.37 3.04
CA VAL A 8 29.12 14.79 3.22
C VAL A 8 28.58 13.89 4.33
N PRO A 9 28.16 14.43 5.48
CA PRO A 9 27.70 13.58 6.53
C PRO A 9 26.49 12.82 5.99
N ARG A 10 26.60 11.49 5.98
CA ARG A 10 25.57 10.55 5.57
C ARG A 10 24.49 10.53 6.65
N PHE A 11 23.92 11.68 6.99
CA PHE A 11 22.61 11.75 7.61
C PHE A 11 21.60 11.40 6.51
N LEU A 12 21.67 10.14 6.08
CA LEU A 12 20.57 9.50 5.40
C LEU A 12 19.44 9.58 6.41
N ASN A 13 18.53 10.52 6.21
CA ASN A 13 17.22 10.55 6.84
C ASN A 13 16.58 9.19 6.50
N GLN A 14 16.87 8.17 7.31
CA GLN A 14 16.05 6.99 7.45
C GLN A 14 14.78 7.52 8.10
N ALA A 15 13.92 8.15 7.29
CA ALA A 15 12.55 8.40 7.63
C ALA A 15 12.03 7.04 8.12
N GLN A 16 11.86 6.92 9.44
CA GLN A 16 11.41 5.69 10.07
C GLN A 16 10.10 5.34 9.36
N ARG A 17 10.13 4.31 8.50
CA ARG A 17 8.93 3.85 7.81
C ARG A 17 8.00 3.29 8.88
N LYS A 18 7.16 4.16 9.43
CA LYS A 18 6.18 3.78 10.45
C LYS A 18 5.33 2.66 9.86
N ARG A 19 5.23 1.54 10.58
CA ARG A 19 4.36 0.44 10.18
C ARG A 19 2.93 1.01 10.02
N PRO A 20 2.22 0.72 8.93
CA PRO A 20 0.89 1.26 8.73
C PRO A 20 -0.04 0.77 9.84
N THR A 21 -0.80 1.72 10.41
CA THR A 21 -1.87 1.45 11.37
C THR A 21 -2.96 0.60 10.73
N SER A 22 -3.86 0.04 11.54
CA SER A 22 -5.01 -0.72 11.03
C SER A 22 -5.84 0.13 10.06
N ASP A 23 -6.04 1.42 10.35
CA ASP A 23 -6.74 2.37 9.48
C ASP A 23 -6.00 2.58 8.14
N GLY A 24 -4.68 2.77 8.18
CA GLY A 24 -3.88 2.90 6.95
C GLY A 24 -3.87 1.63 6.10
N LYS A 25 -4.06 0.45 6.70
CA LYS A 25 -4.25 -0.81 5.97
C LYS A 25 -5.64 -0.89 5.33
N LEU A 26 -6.67 -0.40 6.01
CA LEU A 26 -8.03 -0.35 5.49
C LEU A 26 -8.14 0.61 4.30
N GLU A 27 -7.58 1.82 4.43
CA GLU A 27 -7.58 2.83 3.35
C GLU A 27 -6.86 2.32 2.09
N ASN A 28 -5.71 1.64 2.27
CA ASN A 28 -4.98 1.03 1.16
C ASN A 28 -5.76 -0.13 0.50
N ALA A 29 -6.47 -0.93 1.30
CA ALA A 29 -7.32 -2.00 0.79
C ALA A 29 -8.48 -1.43 -0.05
N GLU A 30 -9.13 -0.35 0.40
CA GLU A 30 -10.16 0.36 -0.34
C GLU A 30 -9.68 0.92 -1.67
N LYS A 31 -8.53 1.61 -1.67
CA LYS A 31 -7.89 2.11 -2.89
C LYS A 31 -7.63 0.98 -3.88
N THR A 32 -7.16 -0.17 -3.39
CA THR A 32 -6.90 -1.34 -4.22
C THR A 32 -8.18 -1.96 -4.76
N ARG A 33 -9.27 -1.98 -3.97
CA ARG A 33 -10.59 -2.48 -4.40
C ARG A 33 -11.13 -1.65 -5.57
N LYS A 34 -11.05 -0.32 -5.47
CA LYS A 34 -11.45 0.60 -6.55
C LYS A 34 -10.63 0.37 -7.83
N LYS A 35 -9.32 0.12 -7.71
CA LYS A 35 -8.47 -0.22 -8.86
C LYS A 35 -8.89 -1.52 -9.53
N ILE A 36 -9.13 -2.59 -8.76
CA ILE A 36 -9.59 -3.87 -9.30
C ILE A 36 -10.94 -3.71 -10.00
N GLN A 37 -11.89 -2.99 -9.39
CA GLN A 37 -13.18 -2.70 -10.03
C GLN A 37 -13.04 -1.92 -11.34
N THR A 38 -12.12 -0.97 -11.40
CA THR A 38 -11.83 -0.21 -12.63
C THR A 38 -11.28 -1.13 -13.71
N ARG A 39 -10.34 -2.02 -13.35
CA ARG A 39 -9.81 -3.03 -14.28
C ARG A 39 -10.87 -4.01 -14.76
N ILE A 40 -11.79 -4.45 -13.90
CA ILE A 40 -12.93 -5.29 -14.30
C ILE A 40 -13.82 -4.57 -15.32
N LYS A 41 -14.02 -3.26 -15.18
CA LYS A 41 -14.80 -2.46 -16.15
C LYS A 41 -14.08 -2.30 -17.49
N GLN A 42 -12.75 -2.23 -17.50
CA GLN A 42 -11.93 -2.01 -18.70
C GLN A 42 -11.60 -3.31 -19.44
N GLU A 43 -11.12 -4.32 -18.72
CA GLU A 43 -10.60 -5.59 -19.23
C GLU A 43 -11.66 -6.70 -19.24
N GLY A 44 -12.79 -6.48 -18.55
CA GLY A 44 -13.80 -7.51 -18.30
C GLY A 44 -13.55 -8.31 -17.01
N ALA A 45 -14.57 -9.01 -16.54
CA ALA A 45 -14.54 -9.74 -15.27
C ALA A 45 -13.83 -11.10 -15.37
N THR A 46 -12.49 -11.08 -15.45
CA THR A 46 -11.69 -12.30 -15.47
C THR A 46 -11.71 -13.05 -14.13
N LYS A 47 -11.46 -14.36 -14.15
CA LYS A 47 -11.38 -15.19 -12.92
C LYS A 47 -10.33 -14.63 -11.95
N GLN A 48 -9.20 -14.15 -12.46
CA GLN A 48 -8.15 -13.55 -11.64
C GLN A 48 -8.63 -12.29 -10.94
N LEU A 49 -9.26 -11.35 -11.66
CA LEU A 49 -9.74 -10.10 -11.06
C LEU A 49 -10.86 -10.32 -10.04
N LYS A 50 -11.73 -11.33 -10.27
CA LYS A 50 -12.73 -11.76 -9.29
C LYS A 50 -12.08 -12.28 -8.00
N ASN A 51 -11.07 -13.14 -8.13
CA ASN A 51 -10.32 -13.66 -6.99
C ASN A 51 -9.58 -12.55 -6.23
N GLU A 52 -8.96 -11.60 -6.94
CA GLU A 52 -8.30 -10.44 -6.36
C GLU A 52 -9.29 -9.55 -5.58
N LEU A 53 -10.49 -9.35 -6.14
CA LEU A 53 -11.56 -8.58 -5.49
C LEU A 53 -12.01 -9.26 -4.20
N GLU A 54 -12.31 -10.56 -4.24
CA GLU A 54 -12.74 -11.34 -3.08
C GLU A 54 -11.67 -11.37 -1.97
N PHE A 55 -10.40 -11.54 -2.35
CA PHE A 55 -9.28 -11.50 -1.42
C PHE A 55 -9.15 -10.14 -0.74
N ASN A 56 -9.37 -9.05 -1.48
CA ASN A 56 -9.32 -7.71 -0.93
C ASN A 56 -10.51 -7.43 0.00
N GLU A 57 -11.71 -7.92 -0.32
CA GLU A 57 -12.88 -7.82 0.56
C GLU A 57 -12.65 -8.56 1.89
N LYS A 58 -12.02 -9.76 1.87
CA LYS A 58 -11.59 -10.46 3.08
C LYS A 58 -10.59 -9.65 3.91
N LYS A 59 -9.64 -8.96 3.26
CA LYS A 59 -8.70 -8.05 3.93
C LYS A 59 -9.41 -6.86 4.58
N MET A 60 -10.31 -6.19 3.85
CA MET A 60 -11.09 -5.07 4.39
C MET A 60 -11.90 -5.49 5.61
N LYS A 61 -12.59 -6.65 5.57
CA LYS A 61 -13.31 -7.18 6.74
C LYS A 61 -12.39 -7.40 7.93
N ARG A 62 -11.19 -7.97 7.71
CA ARG A 62 -10.19 -8.20 8.77
C ARG A 62 -9.62 -6.90 9.35
N TYR A 63 -9.39 -5.88 8.52
CA TYR A 63 -8.85 -4.60 8.96
C TYR A 63 -9.93 -3.75 9.64
N GLY A 64 -11.15 -3.72 9.08
CA GLY A 64 -12.30 -3.01 9.66
C GLY A 64 -12.76 -3.57 11.01
N LEU A 65 -12.73 -4.90 11.21
CA LEU A 65 -13.01 -5.51 12.53
C LEU A 65 -11.98 -5.13 13.62
N LYS A 66 -10.80 -4.62 13.23
CA LYS A 66 -9.73 -4.20 14.15
C LYS A 66 -9.74 -2.70 14.43
N VAL A 67 -10.63 -1.94 13.81
CA VAL A 67 -10.86 -0.53 14.14
C VAL A 67 -12.01 -0.52 15.15
N LYS A 68 -11.69 -0.43 16.44
CA LYS A 68 -12.66 -0.20 17.53
C LYS A 68 -12.21 1.02 18.30
#